data_AF-A0A960CYV4-F1
#
_entry.id   AF-A0A960CYV4-F1
#
_cell.length_a   1.000
_cell.length_b   1.000
_cell.length_c   1.000
_cell.angle_alpha   90.00
_cell.angle_beta   90.00
_cell.angle_gamma   90.00
#
_symmetry.space_group_name_H-M   'P 1'
#
loop_
_entity.id
_entity.type
_entity.pdbx_description
1 polymer ?
#
loop_
_entity_poly.entity_id
_entity_poly.type
_entity_poly.pdbx_seq_one_letter_code
_entity_poly.pdbx_strand_id
1 'polypeptide(L)'
;ESRPGYGSAVHAGVVAAATPIVAVLDGDGSLDPAVLPRLVDELERGADMVTGRRRPARGLKWPWHARLGTAAVCWRLRQRHRLPVHDIAPMRVARRDALLELGVTDRRSGYPVELLVRAAAAGWRVVEVDVDYGPRFGGKSKVSGSVRGSFTAAVDFWKAIS
;
A
#
# COMPACT_ATOMS: atom_id res chain seq x y z
N GLU A 1 3.73 -15.72 12.71
CA GLU A 1 2.33 -15.30 12.51
C GLU A 1 1.50 -16.50 12.07
N SER A 2 0.49 -16.89 12.85
CA SER A 2 -0.36 -18.06 12.57
C SER A 2 -1.69 -17.71 11.91
N ARG A 3 -2.07 -16.42 11.90
CA ARG A 3 -3.32 -15.92 11.31
C ARG A 3 -3.12 -15.59 9.82
N PRO A 4 -3.85 -16.24 8.90
CA PRO A 4 -3.84 -15.87 7.49
C PRO A 4 -4.35 -14.43 7.28
N GLY A 5 -3.67 -13.67 6.42
CA GLY A 5 -4.11 -12.33 6.02
C GLY A 5 -2.93 -11.45 5.62
N TYR A 6 -3.14 -10.58 4.62
CA TYR A 6 -2.13 -9.62 4.20
C TYR A 6 -1.72 -8.70 5.35
N GLY A 7 -2.70 -8.07 6.02
CA GLY A 7 -2.45 -7.20 7.18
C GLY A 7 -1.81 -7.94 8.35
N SER A 8 -2.16 -9.20 8.62
CA SER A 8 -1.47 -10.03 9.63
C SER A 8 0.02 -10.16 9.29
N ALA A 9 0.34 -10.53 8.06
CA ALA A 9 1.72 -10.75 7.63
C ALA A 9 2.54 -9.46 7.69
N VAL A 10 1.98 -8.35 7.18
CA VAL A 10 2.66 -7.04 7.22
C VAL A 10 2.86 -6.57 8.66
N HIS A 11 1.82 -6.60 9.49
CA HIS A 11 1.92 -6.15 10.87
C HIS A 11 2.91 -6.99 11.69
N ALA A 12 2.89 -8.32 11.53
CA ALA A 12 3.86 -9.20 12.16
C ALA A 12 5.30 -8.88 11.72
N GLY A 13 5.50 -8.59 10.43
CA GLY A 13 6.80 -8.14 9.90
C GLY A 13 7.27 -6.81 10.52
N VAL A 14 6.38 -5.83 10.65
CA VAL A 14 6.69 -4.53 11.29
C VAL A 14 7.07 -4.73 12.77
N VAL A 15 6.35 -5.57 13.50
CA VAL A 15 6.64 -5.87 14.92
C VAL A 15 7.99 -6.58 15.05
N ALA A 16 8.27 -7.55 14.18
CA ALA A 16 9.50 -8.35 14.20
C ALA A 16 10.74 -7.61 13.69
N ALA A 17 10.57 -6.54 12.90
CA ALA A 17 11.68 -5.75 12.41
C ALA A 17 12.48 -5.16 13.58
N ALA A 18 13.82 -5.29 13.53
CA ALA A 18 14.74 -4.73 14.51
C ALA A 18 15.34 -3.38 14.08
N THR A 19 15.00 -2.91 12.87
CA THR A 19 15.51 -1.68 12.28
C THR A 19 14.54 -0.51 12.47
N PRO A 20 15.04 0.73 12.59
CA PRO A 20 14.20 1.92 12.77
C PRO A 20 13.36 2.25 11.53
N ILE A 21 13.80 1.81 10.35
CA ILE A 21 13.08 1.95 9.08
C ILE A 21 12.60 0.58 8.65
N VAL A 22 11.33 0.51 8.23
CA VAL A 22 10.71 -0.70 7.70
C VAL A 22 10.26 -0.45 6.26
N ALA A 23 10.64 -1.37 5.38
CA ALA A 23 10.13 -1.46 4.02
C ALA A 23 9.16 -2.64 3.92
N VAL A 24 8.00 -2.41 3.31
CA VAL A 24 7.03 -3.45 2.97
C VAL A 24 6.99 -3.55 1.46
N LEU A 25 7.08 -4.76 0.91
CA LEU A 25 6.92 -5.06 -0.50
C LEU A 25 6.31 -6.45 -0.72
N ASP A 26 5.70 -6.67 -1.88
CA ASP A 26 5.20 -7.98 -2.28
C ASP A 26 6.36 -8.86 -2.77
N GLY A 27 6.39 -10.13 -2.34
CA GLY A 27 7.42 -11.11 -2.72
C GLY A 27 7.21 -11.77 -4.09
N ASP A 28 6.36 -11.22 -4.97
CA ASP A 28 6.08 -11.77 -6.31
C ASP A 28 7.02 -11.22 -7.41
N GLY A 29 7.94 -10.34 -7.00
CA GLY A 29 8.92 -9.65 -7.84
C GLY A 29 8.33 -8.73 -8.90
N SER A 30 7.06 -8.33 -8.75
CA SER A 30 6.45 -7.30 -9.61
C SER A 30 7.02 -5.90 -9.38
N LEU A 31 7.80 -5.72 -8.30
CA LEU A 31 8.45 -4.50 -7.90
C LEU A 31 9.92 -4.78 -7.59
N ASP A 32 10.81 -3.93 -8.10
CA ASP A 32 12.25 -4.06 -7.90
C ASP A 32 12.67 -3.54 -6.50
N PRO A 33 13.20 -4.39 -5.61
CA PRO A 33 13.72 -3.96 -4.31
C PRO A 33 14.88 -2.96 -4.41
N ALA A 34 15.59 -2.89 -5.55
CA ALA A 34 16.66 -1.92 -5.76
C ALA A 34 16.17 -0.45 -5.73
N VAL A 35 14.85 -0.23 -5.79
CA VAL A 35 14.24 1.11 -5.67
C VAL A 35 14.07 1.54 -4.20
N LEU A 36 14.15 0.61 -3.23
CA LEU A 36 13.96 0.93 -1.80
C LEU A 36 14.90 2.02 -1.26
N PRO A 37 16.21 2.07 -1.59
CA PRO A 37 17.08 3.16 -1.15
C PRO A 37 16.54 4.54 -1.53
N ARG A 38 15.98 4.70 -2.74
CA ARG A 38 15.37 5.96 -3.18
C ARG A 38 14.16 6.37 -2.35
N LEU A 39 13.38 5.39 -1.86
CA LEU A 39 12.25 5.65 -0.96
C LEU A 39 12.74 6.03 0.44
N VAL A 40 13.85 5.44 0.90
CA VAL A 40 14.49 5.79 2.17
C VAL A 40 15.02 7.23 2.10
N ASP A 41 15.66 7.63 1.00
CA ASP A 41 16.15 9.01 0.82
C ASP A 41 15.03 10.05 0.98
N GLU A 42 13.84 9.77 0.43
CA GLU A 42 12.67 10.65 0.58
C GLU A 42 12.12 10.66 2.01
N LEU A 43 12.22 9.55 2.74
CA LEU A 43 11.90 9.50 4.17
C LEU A 43 12.84 10.39 4.99
N GLU A 44 14.14 10.34 4.67
CA GLU A 44 15.17 11.16 5.33
C GLU A 44 15.03 12.65 5.01
N ARG A 45 14.45 13.01 3.87
CA ARG A 45 14.04 14.39 3.51
C ARG A 45 12.81 14.90 4.29
N GLY A 46 12.37 14.16 5.30
CA GLY A 46 11.31 14.55 6.23
C GLY A 46 9.92 14.14 5.78
N ALA A 47 9.78 13.03 5.06
CA ALA A 47 8.49 12.34 4.93
C ALA A 47 8.28 11.37 6.10
N ASP A 48 7.04 11.16 6.51
CA ASP A 48 6.69 10.17 7.54
C ASP A 48 6.48 8.78 6.94
N MET A 49 6.04 8.75 5.68
CA MET A 49 5.90 7.55 4.88
C MET A 49 6.13 7.86 3.39
N VAL A 50 6.77 6.94 2.70
CA VAL A 50 6.99 7.01 1.25
C VAL A 50 6.34 5.79 0.60
N THR A 51 5.56 5.99 -0.46
CA THR A 51 4.90 4.91 -1.20
C THR A 51 5.43 4.82 -2.62
N GLY A 52 5.60 3.59 -3.12
CA GLY A 52 6.05 3.33 -4.48
C GLY A 52 4.88 3.35 -5.46
N ARG A 53 4.50 4.51 -6.00
CA ARG A 53 3.39 4.63 -6.97
C ARG A 53 3.66 3.80 -8.23
N ARG A 54 2.83 2.81 -8.50
CA ARG A 54 3.05 1.85 -9.59
C ARG A 54 2.86 2.51 -10.96
N ARG A 55 3.89 2.39 -11.79
CA ARG A 55 3.87 2.71 -13.21
C ARG A 55 3.95 1.41 -14.01
N PRO A 56 2.85 0.98 -14.66
CA PRO A 56 2.86 -0.30 -15.36
C PRO A 56 3.87 -0.28 -16.50
N ALA A 57 4.69 -1.32 -16.57
CA ALA A 57 5.54 -1.59 -17.71
C ALA A 57 4.71 -1.70 -18.99
N ARG A 58 5.30 -1.29 -20.11
CA ARG A 58 4.64 -1.31 -21.43
C ARG A 58 4.17 -2.74 -21.74
N GLY A 59 2.88 -2.88 -22.07
CA GLY A 59 2.27 -4.17 -22.41
C GLY A 59 1.74 -4.98 -21.22
N LEU A 60 1.89 -4.50 -19.97
CA LEU A 60 1.31 -5.16 -18.81
C LEU A 60 -0.22 -5.05 -18.81
N LYS A 61 -0.91 -6.18 -18.77
CA LYS A 61 -2.38 -6.23 -18.66
C LYS A 61 -2.82 -5.95 -17.22
N TRP A 62 -2.94 -4.67 -16.87
CA TRP A 62 -3.57 -4.23 -15.62
C TRP A 62 -5.08 -4.06 -15.83
N PRO A 63 -5.94 -4.84 -15.16
CA PRO A 63 -7.38 -4.72 -15.30
C PRO A 63 -7.88 -3.30 -15.00
N TRP A 64 -8.62 -2.71 -15.94
CA TRP A 64 -9.11 -1.33 -15.86
C TRP A 64 -10.01 -1.09 -14.64
N HIS A 65 -10.82 -2.09 -14.25
CA HIS A 65 -11.70 -2.00 -13.09
C HIS A 65 -10.90 -1.90 -11.77
N ALA A 66 -9.76 -2.60 -11.67
CA ALA A 66 -8.88 -2.50 -10.52
C ALA A 66 -8.24 -1.11 -10.44
N ARG A 67 -7.85 -0.55 -11.60
CA ARG A 67 -7.33 0.83 -11.69
C ARG A 67 -8.37 1.86 -11.27
N LEU A 68 -9.63 1.71 -11.72
CA LEU A 68 -10.71 2.60 -11.30
C LEU A 68 -11.02 2.48 -9.81
N GLY A 69 -11.03 1.26 -9.25
CA GLY A 69 -11.22 1.06 -7.82
C GLY A 69 -10.14 1.78 -7.00
N THR A 70 -8.87 1.60 -7.34
CA THR A 70 -7.76 2.33 -6.72
C THR A 70 -7.90 3.84 -6.90
N ALA A 71 -8.25 4.31 -8.10
CA ALA A 71 -8.43 5.73 -8.38
C ALA A 71 -9.56 6.35 -7.53
N ALA A 72 -10.67 5.65 -7.35
CA ALA A 72 -11.79 6.11 -6.52
C ALA A 72 -11.42 6.24 -5.04
N VAL A 73 -10.72 5.24 -4.49
CA VAL A 73 -10.23 5.29 -3.10
C VAL A 73 -9.21 6.42 -2.93
N CYS A 74 -8.25 6.56 -3.84
CA CYS A 74 -7.27 7.64 -3.80
C CYS A 74 -7.93 9.01 -3.94
N TRP A 75 -8.92 9.15 -4.81
CA TRP A 75 -9.71 10.38 -4.91
C TRP A 75 -10.38 10.74 -3.59
N ARG A 76 -10.99 9.76 -2.90
CA ARG A 76 -11.60 9.99 -1.59
C ARG A 76 -10.57 10.37 -0.52
N LEU A 77 -9.39 9.74 -0.50
CA LEU A 77 -8.28 10.11 0.39
C LEU A 77 -7.83 11.56 0.16
N ARG A 78 -7.70 11.98 -1.11
CA ARG A 78 -7.37 13.36 -1.45
C ARG A 78 -8.45 14.36 -1.03
N GLN A 79 -9.72 14.05 -1.28
CA GLN A 79 -10.82 14.97 -0.98
C GLN A 79 -11.14 15.09 0.52
N ARG A 80 -11.28 13.95 1.21
CA ARG A 80 -11.71 13.94 2.62
C ARG A 80 -10.55 14.11 3.60
N HIS A 81 -9.40 13.54 3.27
CA HIS A 81 -8.26 13.47 4.19
C HIS A 81 -7.07 14.32 3.75
N ARG A 82 -7.19 15.07 2.64
CA ARG A 82 -6.13 15.93 2.06
C ARG A 82 -4.80 15.20 1.84
N LEU A 83 -4.85 13.87 1.70
CA LEU A 83 -3.67 13.04 1.52
C LEU A 83 -3.37 12.91 0.03
N PRO A 84 -2.27 13.47 -0.50
CA PRO A 84 -2.01 13.60 -1.94
C PRO A 84 -1.54 12.29 -2.60
N VAL A 85 -2.21 11.16 -2.31
CA VAL A 85 -1.89 9.84 -2.88
C VAL A 85 -2.72 9.52 -4.12
N HIS A 86 -2.13 8.80 -5.05
CA HIS A 86 -2.68 8.37 -6.34
C HIS A 86 -2.62 6.86 -6.54
N ASP A 87 -1.92 6.14 -5.66
CA ASP A 87 -1.89 4.68 -5.66
C ASP A 87 -1.90 4.09 -4.24
N ILE A 88 -2.40 2.86 -4.13
CA ILE A 88 -2.38 2.05 -2.91
C ILE A 88 -1.36 0.93 -3.14
N ALA A 89 -0.15 1.31 -3.54
CA ALA A 89 0.89 0.37 -3.94
C ALA A 89 1.42 -0.45 -2.76
N PRO A 90 1.78 -1.73 -2.94
CA PRO A 90 2.27 -2.57 -1.86
C PRO A 90 3.66 -2.13 -1.33
N MET A 91 4.47 -1.46 -2.16
CA MET A 91 5.77 -0.91 -1.76
C MET A 91 5.61 0.33 -0.90
N ARG A 92 6.08 0.28 0.35
CA ARG A 92 6.06 1.41 1.28
C ARG A 92 7.28 1.39 2.19
N VAL A 93 7.75 2.57 2.58
CA VAL A 93 8.83 2.76 3.54
C VAL A 93 8.36 3.76 4.60
N ALA A 94 8.53 3.45 5.88
CA ALA A 94 8.21 4.35 6.98
C ALA A 94 9.05 4.01 8.22
N ARG A 95 9.00 4.90 9.22
CA ARG A 95 9.60 4.65 10.54
C ARG A 95 8.80 3.57 11.26
N ARG A 96 9.51 2.59 11.82
CA ARG A 96 8.92 1.42 12.50
C ARG A 96 7.98 1.84 13.62
N ASP A 97 8.46 2.70 14.52
CA ASP A 97 7.71 3.06 15.73
C ASP A 97 6.46 3.87 15.37
N ALA A 98 6.59 4.80 14.41
CA ALA A 98 5.47 5.54 13.87
C ALA A 98 4.39 4.62 13.26
N LEU A 99 4.78 3.56 12.53
CA LEU A 99 3.83 2.57 12.00
C LEU A 99 3.09 1.80 13.10
N LEU A 100 3.78 1.48 14.20
CA LEU A 100 3.18 0.80 15.35
C LEU A 100 2.21 1.72 16.10
N GLU A 101 2.58 2.99 16.29
CA GLU A 101 1.78 4.02 16.96
C GLU A 101 0.49 4.37 16.21
N LEU A 102 0.45 4.26 14.88
CA LEU A 102 -0.80 4.43 14.11
C LEU A 102 -1.89 3.45 14.56
N GLY A 103 -1.52 2.29 15.11
CA GLY A 103 -2.48 1.34 15.68
C GLY A 103 -3.45 0.76 14.64
N VAL A 104 -3.01 0.59 13.38
CA VAL A 104 -3.80 -0.05 12.31
C VAL A 104 -4.32 -1.40 12.82
N THR A 105 -5.62 -1.70 12.69
CA THR A 105 -6.26 -2.88 13.30
C THR A 105 -6.72 -3.93 12.31
N ASP A 106 -7.01 -3.58 11.05
CA ASP A 106 -7.34 -4.53 10.00
C ASP A 106 -6.18 -5.52 9.82
N ARG A 107 -6.46 -6.81 9.69
CA ARG A 107 -5.43 -7.85 9.52
C ARG A 107 -5.56 -8.60 8.19
N ARG A 108 -6.37 -8.06 7.28
CA ARG A 108 -6.71 -8.62 5.97
C ARG A 108 -6.31 -7.64 4.88
N SER A 109 -7.14 -7.48 3.85
CA SER A 109 -6.89 -6.62 2.69
C SER A 109 -7.21 -5.14 2.94
N GLY A 110 -7.87 -4.79 4.05
CA GLY A 110 -8.16 -3.40 4.40
C GLY A 110 -6.94 -2.66 4.95
N TYR A 111 -5.94 -3.38 5.49
CA TYR A 111 -4.72 -2.83 6.11
C TYR A 111 -4.07 -1.68 5.32
N PRO A 112 -3.82 -1.77 4.00
CA PRO A 112 -3.21 -0.67 3.25
C PRO A 112 -4.01 0.63 3.24
N VAL A 113 -5.34 0.54 3.20
CA VAL A 113 -6.21 1.72 3.16
C VAL A 113 -6.42 2.28 4.54
N GLU A 114 -6.63 1.43 5.55
CA GLU A 114 -6.68 1.90 6.94
C GLU A 114 -5.37 2.60 7.33
N LEU A 115 -4.21 2.05 6.94
CA LEU A 115 -2.92 2.69 7.15
C LEU A 115 -2.88 4.12 6.58
N LEU A 116 -3.34 4.32 5.34
CA LEU A 116 -3.36 5.64 4.70
C LEU A 116 -4.35 6.60 5.38
N VAL A 117 -5.54 6.11 5.75
CA VAL A 117 -6.54 6.91 6.47
C VAL A 117 -6.00 7.38 7.82
N ARG A 118 -5.36 6.47 8.57
CA ARG A 118 -4.77 6.79 9.87
C ARG A 118 -3.54 7.69 9.76
N ALA A 119 -2.68 7.46 8.76
CA ALA A 119 -1.56 8.35 8.47
C ALA A 119 -2.05 9.78 8.20
N ALA A 120 -3.12 9.94 7.41
CA ALA A 120 -3.71 11.24 7.18
C ALA A 120 -4.32 11.86 8.45
N ALA A 121 -4.99 11.07 9.28
CA ALA A 121 -5.53 11.53 10.56
C ALA A 121 -4.43 11.95 11.55
N ALA A 122 -3.26 11.30 11.50
CA ALA A 122 -2.07 11.65 12.26
C ALA A 122 -1.27 12.83 11.66
N GLY A 123 -1.75 13.43 10.55
CA GLY A 123 -1.09 14.57 9.91
C GLY A 123 0.21 14.21 9.17
N TRP A 124 0.40 12.94 8.82
CA TRP A 124 1.65 12.47 8.20
C TRP A 124 1.86 13.07 6.81
N ARG A 125 3.10 13.47 6.54
CA ARG A 125 3.58 13.81 5.20
C ARG A 125 3.87 12.52 4.42
N VAL A 126 2.94 12.14 3.57
CA VAL A 126 3.08 10.98 2.68
C VAL A 126 3.55 11.43 1.30
N VAL A 127 4.68 10.88 0.85
CA VAL A 127 5.29 11.17 -0.46
C VAL A 127 5.15 9.96 -1.38
N GLU A 128 4.85 10.20 -2.65
CA GLU A 128 4.81 9.16 -3.68
C GLU A 128 6.05 9.22 -4.56
N VAL A 129 6.63 8.05 -4.81
CA VAL A 129 7.80 7.86 -5.65
C VAL A 129 7.40 6.91 -6.77
N ASP A 130 7.53 7.33 -8.03
CA ASP A 130 7.11 6.50 -9.18
C ASP A 130 8.02 5.28 -9.35
N VAL A 131 7.45 4.08 -9.32
CA VAL A 131 8.20 2.81 -9.44
C VAL A 131 7.67 1.98 -10.59
N ASP A 132 8.58 1.33 -11.30
CA ASP A 132 8.22 0.41 -12.38
C ASP A 132 7.50 -0.81 -11.82
N TYR A 133 6.37 -1.14 -12.42
CA TYR A 133 5.53 -2.28 -12.05
C TYR A 133 5.52 -3.29 -13.19
N GLY A 134 6.21 -4.41 -12.98
CA GLY A 134 6.45 -5.45 -13.96
C GLY A 134 5.47 -6.64 -13.87
N PRO A 135 5.58 -7.59 -14.80
CA PRO A 135 4.89 -8.87 -14.67
C PRO A 135 5.42 -9.63 -13.44
N ARG A 136 4.54 -10.35 -12.74
CA ARG A 136 4.93 -11.22 -11.63
C ARG A 136 5.80 -12.35 -12.15
N PHE A 137 6.86 -12.71 -11.44
CA PHE A 137 7.68 -13.88 -11.77
C PHE A 137 6.93 -15.20 -11.54
N GLY A 138 5.83 -15.18 -10.77
CA GLY A 138 4.91 -16.31 -10.61
C GLY A 138 3.59 -15.96 -9.91
N GLY A 139 2.56 -16.81 -10.11
CA GLY A 139 1.28 -16.75 -9.40
C GLY A 139 0.11 -16.08 -10.15
N LYS A 140 -1.08 -16.69 -10.09
CA LYS A 140 -2.34 -16.10 -10.59
C LYS A 140 -2.85 -15.06 -9.56
N SER A 141 -3.34 -13.93 -10.05
CA SER A 141 -3.95 -12.89 -9.20
C SER A 141 -5.16 -13.45 -8.45
N LYS A 142 -5.09 -13.54 -7.12
CA LYS A 142 -6.20 -14.02 -6.27
C LYS A 142 -7.38 -13.02 -6.18
N VAL A 143 -7.19 -11.78 -6.62
CA VAL A 143 -8.18 -10.68 -6.43
C VAL A 143 -8.72 -10.14 -7.77
N SER A 144 -7.91 -10.08 -8.83
CA SER A 144 -8.32 -9.41 -10.08
C SER A 144 -8.97 -10.34 -11.11
N GLY A 145 -9.34 -11.57 -10.72
CA GLY A 145 -9.90 -12.57 -11.62
C GLY A 145 -11.41 -12.49 -11.82
N SER A 146 -12.16 -11.77 -10.97
CA SER A 146 -13.63 -11.68 -11.08
C SER A 146 -14.18 -10.29 -10.75
N VAL A 147 -15.21 -9.89 -11.49
CA VAL A 147 -15.98 -8.65 -11.29
C VAL A 147 -16.57 -8.60 -9.87
N ARG A 148 -16.98 -9.77 -9.33
CA ARG A 148 -17.45 -9.91 -7.95
C ARG A 148 -16.37 -9.55 -6.93
N GLY A 149 -15.14 -10.04 -7.08
CA GLY A 149 -14.04 -9.71 -6.16
C GLY A 149 -13.70 -8.22 -6.13
N SER A 150 -13.83 -7.54 -7.27
CA SER A 150 -13.63 -6.09 -7.37
C SER A 150 -14.77 -5.30 -6.74
N PHE A 151 -16.01 -5.77 -6.87
CA PHE A 151 -17.17 -5.18 -6.20
C PHE A 151 -17.13 -5.37 -4.68
N THR A 152 -16.79 -6.57 -4.20
CA THR A 152 -16.62 -6.83 -2.77
C THR A 152 -15.49 -5.99 -2.18
N ALA A 153 -14.36 -5.87 -2.87
CA ALA A 153 -13.29 -4.98 -2.46
C ALA A 153 -13.76 -3.52 -2.41
N ALA A 154 -14.53 -3.05 -3.40
CA ALA A 154 -15.10 -1.70 -3.40
C ALA A 154 -16.04 -1.46 -2.21
N VAL A 155 -16.88 -2.44 -1.85
CA VAL A 155 -17.79 -2.38 -0.68
C VAL A 155 -17.00 -2.39 0.63
N ASP A 156 -15.98 -3.23 0.74
CA ASP A 156 -15.11 -3.29 1.93
C ASP A 156 -14.31 -1.98 2.09
N PHE A 157 -13.84 -1.40 0.98
CA PHE A 157 -13.25 -0.06 0.99
C PHE A 157 -14.26 1.02 1.39
N TRP A 158 -15.52 0.91 0.97
CA TRP A 158 -16.54 1.88 1.34
C TRP A 158 -16.87 1.86 2.83
N LYS A 159 -16.87 0.67 3.45
CA LYS A 159 -17.00 0.51 4.90
C LYS A 159 -15.79 1.05 5.68
N ALA A 160 -14.58 0.90 5.15
CA ALA A 160 -13.36 1.35 5.83
C ALA A 160 -13.14 2.88 5.78
N ILE A 161 -13.84 3.59 4.89
CA ILE A 161 -13.74 5.05 4.75
C ILE A 161 -15.03 5.75 5.23
N SER A 162 -15.98 5.02 5.80
CA SER A 162 -17.12 5.60 6.52
C SER A 162 -16.78 5.77 7.99
#